data_AF-A0A7V4JFJ7-F1
#
_entry.id   AF-A0A7V4JFJ7-F1
#
_cell.length_a   1.000
_cell.length_b   1.000
_cell.length_c   1.000
_cell.angle_alpha   90.00
_cell.angle_beta   90.00
_cell.angle_gamma   90.00
#
_symmetry.space_group_name_H-M   'P 1'
#
loop_
_entity.id
_entity.type
_entity.pdbx_description
1 polymer ?
#
loop_
_entity_poly.entity_id
_entity_poly.type
_entity_poly.pdbx_seq_one_letter_code
_entity_poly.pdbx_strand_id
1 'polypeptide(L)'
;MLATRTGRNAHDAPYVRHWAGGGTGLSLVALLVALCLMGLTVLACDGSAGNTTPVTDIQRPGNAASTDSASTDSASTDPASPLSPADLGDAVGRTWSEAIQMLVALLRARPDMATVRPQVSALKEEYVQKLVKLGRQVAKLQLDGKAVVDSRIEAALEAAADAEWFAEYVDIYDDYSDGDLEFANLLASFNILTQYADFELLKAQDPEEAARLGIE
;
A
#
# COMPACT_ATOMS: atom_id res chain seq x y z
N MET A 1 21.78 32.27 57.74
CA MET A 1 22.19 32.34 56.33
C MET A 1 20.96 32.07 55.49
N LEU A 2 20.39 33.13 54.92
CA LEU A 2 19.23 33.12 54.04
C LEU A 2 19.69 33.31 52.58
N ALA A 3 18.80 32.94 51.65
CA ALA A 3 18.79 33.23 50.20
C ALA A 3 19.53 32.20 49.33
N THR A 4 19.01 31.70 48.20
CA THR A 4 17.74 31.96 47.49
C THR A 4 17.54 30.84 46.45
N ARG A 5 16.29 30.40 46.27
CA ARG A 5 15.82 29.46 45.25
C ARG A 5 15.28 30.27 44.07
N THR A 6 15.84 30.08 42.88
CA THR A 6 15.37 30.60 41.58
C THR A 6 15.94 29.63 40.54
N GLY A 7 15.23 28.88 39.70
CA GLY A 7 13.93 29.08 39.07
C GLY A 7 14.16 29.39 37.59
N ARG A 8 14.07 28.38 36.70
CA ARG A 8 13.63 28.55 35.31
C ARG A 8 13.31 27.22 34.63
N ASN A 9 12.02 27.02 34.37
CA ASN A 9 11.49 26.01 33.46
C ASN A 9 11.76 26.47 32.02
N ALA A 10 12.39 25.64 31.21
CA ALA A 10 12.38 25.79 29.75
C ALA A 10 11.21 24.95 29.23
N HIS A 11 10.13 25.64 28.89
CA HIS A 11 9.13 25.12 27.96
C HIS A 11 9.74 25.23 26.57
N ASP A 12 10.20 24.10 26.03
CA ASP A 12 10.60 24.02 24.62
C ASP A 12 9.34 24.08 23.75
N ALA A 13 9.38 25.03 22.82
CA ALA A 13 8.30 25.35 21.89
C ALA A 13 8.08 24.24 20.85
N PRO A 14 6.86 24.10 20.29
CA PRO A 14 6.61 23.20 19.18
C PRO A 14 7.39 23.65 17.93
N TYR A 15 8.28 22.78 17.44
CA TYR A 15 8.93 22.91 16.15
C TYR A 15 7.89 22.74 15.04
N VAL A 16 7.25 23.83 14.62
CA VAL A 16 6.49 23.87 13.37
C VAL A 16 7.51 23.99 12.25
N ARG A 17 7.98 22.84 11.72
CA ARG A 17 8.74 22.80 10.47
C ARG A 17 7.80 23.17 9.33
N HIS A 18 7.79 24.45 8.96
CA HIS A 18 7.32 24.89 7.65
C HIS A 18 8.21 24.26 6.58
N TRP A 19 7.73 23.20 5.93
CA TRP A 19 8.29 22.67 4.69
C TRP A 19 8.01 23.66 3.55
N ALA A 20 8.91 24.62 3.37
CA ALA A 20 9.03 25.42 2.16
C ALA A 20 10.25 24.91 1.39
N GLY A 21 10.04 23.85 0.60
CA GLY A 21 11.06 23.23 -0.23
C GLY A 21 10.52 23.00 -1.63
N GLY A 22 10.49 24.05 -2.44
CA GLY A 22 10.32 23.95 -3.89
C GLY A 22 11.55 23.27 -4.49
N GLY A 23 11.49 21.96 -4.61
CA GLY A 23 12.34 21.17 -5.49
C GLY A 23 11.42 20.41 -6.41
N THR A 24 11.74 20.38 -7.70
CA THR A 24 11.08 19.53 -8.71
C THR A 24 11.30 18.06 -8.34
N GLY A 25 10.54 17.57 -7.37
CA GLY A 25 10.39 16.17 -7.06
C GLY A 25 9.64 15.56 -8.22
N LEU A 26 10.39 15.02 -9.19
CA LEU A 26 9.91 13.94 -10.01
C LEU A 26 9.46 12.86 -9.04
N SER A 27 8.15 12.85 -8.77
CA SER A 27 7.50 11.94 -7.84
C SER A 27 7.96 10.53 -8.19
N LEU A 28 8.50 9.79 -7.23
CA LEU A 28 8.93 8.39 -7.44
C LEU A 28 7.74 7.55 -7.95
N VAL A 29 6.51 7.98 -7.62
CA VAL A 29 5.23 7.50 -8.16
C VAL A 29 5.13 7.76 -9.67
N ALA A 30 5.52 8.95 -10.15
CA ALA A 30 5.56 9.26 -11.58
C ALA A 30 6.66 8.50 -12.33
N LEU A 31 7.78 8.13 -11.69
CA LEU A 31 8.82 7.30 -12.31
C LEU A 31 8.38 5.83 -12.45
N LEU A 32 7.70 5.27 -11.45
CA LEU A 32 7.11 3.92 -11.52
C LEU A 32 5.95 3.84 -12.52
N VAL A 33 5.09 4.87 -12.57
CA VAL A 33 4.04 4.99 -13.61
C VAL A 33 4.66 5.21 -15.00
N ALA A 34 5.75 5.97 -15.12
CA ALA A 34 6.45 6.17 -16.39
C ALA A 34 7.18 4.91 -16.89
N LEU A 35 7.71 4.07 -15.98
CA LEU A 35 8.30 2.78 -16.38
C LEU A 35 7.24 1.82 -16.94
N CYS A 36 6.01 1.87 -16.43
CA CYS A 36 4.86 1.13 -17.00
C CYS A 36 4.41 1.67 -18.38
N LEU A 37 4.57 2.97 -18.63
CA LEU A 37 4.12 3.61 -19.88
C LEU A 37 5.09 3.45 -21.06
N MET A 38 6.36 3.06 -20.84
CA MET A 38 7.32 2.87 -21.93
C MET A 38 7.18 1.52 -22.67
N GLY A 39 6.32 0.61 -22.20
CA GLY A 39 6.11 -0.71 -22.82
C GLY A 39 5.03 -0.78 -23.91
N LEU A 40 4.19 0.25 -24.09
CA LEU A 40 3.08 0.22 -25.05
C LEU A 40 2.91 1.55 -25.80
N THR A 41 3.87 1.89 -26.65
CA THR A 41 3.60 2.84 -27.76
C THR A 41 3.22 2.06 -29.02
N VAL A 42 2.04 1.43 -29.01
CA VAL A 42 1.35 1.12 -30.27
C VAL A 42 0.55 2.37 -30.64
N LEU A 43 1.02 3.01 -31.71
CA LEU A 43 0.39 4.16 -32.35
C LEU A 43 -1.06 3.81 -32.75
N ALA A 44 -2.05 4.35 -32.06
CA ALA A 44 -3.44 4.36 -32.50
C ALA A 44 -3.98 5.80 -32.42
N CYS A 45 -3.96 6.48 -33.57
CA CYS A 45 -4.71 7.70 -33.82
C CYS A 45 -6.16 7.33 -34.15
N ASP A 46 -7.13 7.77 -33.35
CA ASP A 46 -8.45 8.27 -33.74
C ASP A 46 -9.18 8.65 -32.43
N GLY A 47 -9.67 9.86 -32.16
CA GLY A 47 -10.34 10.80 -33.03
C GLY A 47 -11.86 10.65 -32.87
N SER A 48 -12.50 11.34 -31.92
CA SER A 48 -13.82 11.99 -32.11
C SER A 48 -14.39 12.58 -30.82
N ALA A 49 -14.94 13.78 -30.95
CA ALA A 49 -15.58 14.58 -29.92
C ALA A 49 -17.07 14.23 -29.76
N GLY A 50 -17.64 14.53 -28.58
CA GLY A 50 -19.05 14.97 -28.53
C GLY A 50 -19.89 14.51 -27.34
N ASN A 51 -20.25 15.51 -26.53
CA ASN A 51 -21.59 15.78 -25.99
C ASN A 51 -21.96 15.31 -24.56
N THR A 52 -22.02 16.33 -23.71
CA THR A 52 -22.80 16.51 -22.47
C THR A 52 -24.29 16.15 -22.59
N THR A 53 -24.86 15.59 -21.52
CA THR A 53 -26.09 16.11 -20.87
C THR A 53 -26.26 15.53 -19.45
N PRO A 54 -26.83 16.31 -18.49
CA PRO A 54 -27.05 15.91 -17.10
C PRO A 54 -28.54 15.57 -16.82
N VAL A 55 -28.82 14.46 -16.12
CA VAL A 55 -30.15 14.00 -15.65
C VAL A 55 -29.86 12.90 -14.60
N THR A 56 -30.49 12.72 -13.44
CA THR A 56 -31.47 13.44 -12.62
C THR A 56 -31.44 12.78 -11.24
N ASP A 57 -31.56 13.61 -10.22
CA ASP A 57 -31.75 13.30 -8.81
C ASP A 57 -33.06 12.53 -8.55
N ILE A 58 -33.01 11.37 -7.89
CA ILE A 58 -34.16 10.77 -7.21
C ILE A 58 -33.74 10.24 -5.84
N GLN A 59 -34.01 11.10 -4.87
CA GLN A 59 -34.11 10.87 -3.44
C GLN A 59 -35.12 9.76 -3.08
N ARG A 60 -34.72 8.81 -2.22
CA ARG A 60 -35.63 7.86 -1.56
C ARG A 60 -35.39 7.87 -0.04
N PRO A 61 -36.40 8.20 0.79
CA PRO A 61 -36.26 8.21 2.24
C PRO A 61 -36.71 6.89 2.88
N GLY A 62 -36.01 6.53 3.96
CA GLY A 62 -36.57 5.87 5.15
C GLY A 62 -36.66 4.34 5.13
N ASN A 63 -35.86 3.69 5.99
CA ASN A 63 -36.46 2.92 7.09
C ASN A 63 -35.45 2.57 8.20
N ALA A 64 -35.98 2.59 9.41
CA ALA A 64 -35.31 2.56 10.68
C ALA A 64 -34.90 1.15 11.17
N ALA A 65 -33.86 1.14 11.99
CA ALA A 65 -33.62 0.34 13.19
C ALA A 65 -34.29 -1.05 13.32
N SER A 66 -33.48 -2.09 13.57
CA SER A 66 -33.22 -2.59 14.94
C SER A 66 -32.56 -3.98 14.94
N THR A 67 -31.77 -4.17 16.00
CA THR A 67 -31.56 -5.42 16.78
C THR A 67 -30.34 -6.29 16.49
N ASP A 68 -29.49 -6.32 17.51
CA ASP A 68 -28.49 -7.31 17.85
C ASP A 68 -28.95 -8.76 17.63
N SER A 69 -28.04 -9.59 17.14
CA SER A 69 -27.97 -11.01 17.50
C SER A 69 -26.51 -11.45 17.41
N ALA A 70 -25.88 -11.48 18.58
CA ALA A 70 -24.68 -12.24 18.81
C ALA A 70 -25.01 -13.73 18.68
N SER A 71 -24.60 -14.34 17.56
CA SER A 71 -24.50 -15.79 17.43
C SER A 71 -23.03 -16.16 17.43
N THR A 72 -22.56 -16.59 18.59
CA THR A 72 -21.36 -17.41 18.73
C THR A 72 -21.66 -18.76 18.11
N ASP A 73 -21.38 -18.90 16.82
CA ASP A 73 -21.46 -20.18 16.13
C ASP A 73 -20.05 -20.68 15.88
N SER A 74 -19.74 -21.82 16.51
CA SER A 74 -18.53 -22.60 16.25
C SER A 74 -18.68 -23.22 14.86
N ALA A 75 -18.31 -22.46 13.83
CA ALA A 75 -18.29 -22.94 12.47
C ALA A 75 -16.98 -23.68 12.20
N SER A 76 -17.16 -24.99 12.03
CA SER A 76 -16.28 -25.92 11.32
C SER A 76 -15.46 -25.26 10.21
N THR A 77 -14.23 -25.71 10.07
CA THR A 77 -13.27 -25.44 8.99
C THR A 77 -13.84 -25.87 7.62
N ASP A 78 -14.82 -25.12 7.13
CA ASP A 78 -15.23 -25.15 5.72
C ASP A 78 -14.12 -24.43 4.93
N PRO A 79 -13.70 -24.93 3.75
CA PRO A 79 -12.79 -24.18 2.90
C PRO A 79 -13.46 -22.84 2.59
N ALA A 80 -12.92 -21.76 3.17
CA ALA A 80 -13.46 -20.41 3.06
C ALA A 80 -13.91 -20.15 1.62
N SER A 81 -15.21 -19.87 1.46
CA SER A 81 -15.79 -19.55 0.16
C SER A 81 -14.93 -18.48 -0.53
N PRO A 82 -14.71 -18.58 -1.85
CA PRO A 82 -13.91 -17.58 -2.55
C PRO A 82 -14.50 -16.19 -2.30
N LEU A 83 -13.62 -15.26 -1.92
CA LEU A 83 -14.00 -13.86 -1.70
C LEU A 83 -14.56 -13.24 -2.98
N SER A 84 -15.45 -12.25 -2.83
CA SER A 84 -15.88 -11.46 -3.99
C SER A 84 -14.70 -10.69 -4.59
N PRO A 85 -14.73 -10.26 -5.86
CA PRO A 85 -13.68 -9.43 -6.44
C PRO A 85 -13.39 -8.16 -5.63
N ALA A 86 -14.42 -7.51 -5.10
CA ALA A 86 -14.24 -6.33 -4.25
C ALA A 86 -13.53 -6.68 -2.94
N ASP A 87 -13.97 -7.73 -2.25
CA ASP A 87 -13.34 -8.18 -0.99
C ASP A 87 -11.90 -8.66 -1.20
N LEU A 88 -11.59 -9.23 -2.37
CA LEU A 88 -10.22 -9.61 -2.74
C LEU A 88 -9.32 -8.39 -2.90
N GLY A 89 -9.76 -7.37 -3.63
CA GLY A 89 -8.98 -6.13 -3.78
C GLY A 89 -8.79 -5.41 -2.44
N ASP A 90 -9.84 -5.33 -1.61
CA ASP A 90 -9.75 -4.77 -0.26
C ASP A 90 -8.79 -5.58 0.63
N ALA A 91 -8.77 -6.91 0.48
CA ALA A 91 -7.83 -7.77 1.20
C ALA A 91 -6.39 -7.55 0.74
N VAL A 92 -6.13 -7.39 -0.56
CA VAL A 92 -4.80 -7.11 -1.10
C VAL A 92 -4.29 -5.76 -0.60
N GLY A 93 -5.09 -4.69 -0.75
CA GLY A 93 -4.73 -3.35 -0.28
C GLY A 93 -4.44 -3.31 1.22
N ARG A 94 -5.29 -3.93 2.04
CA ARG A 94 -5.08 -4.05 3.48
C ARG A 94 -3.82 -4.83 3.84
N THR A 95 -3.57 -5.94 3.16
CA THR A 95 -2.36 -6.76 3.37
C THR A 95 -1.10 -5.94 3.09
N TRP A 96 -1.11 -5.13 2.02
CA TRP A 96 -0.02 -4.21 1.73
C TRP A 96 0.15 -3.13 2.81
N SER A 97 -0.93 -2.45 3.22
CA SER A 97 -0.85 -1.42 4.26
C SER A 97 -0.36 -1.97 5.60
N GLU A 98 -0.75 -3.21 5.96
CA GLU A 98 -0.25 -3.91 7.14
C GLU A 98 1.27 -4.15 7.04
N ALA A 99 1.77 -4.55 5.86
CA ALA A 99 3.20 -4.73 5.61
C ALA A 99 3.99 -3.44 5.85
N ILE A 100 3.52 -2.31 5.32
CA ILE A 100 4.19 -1.01 5.49
C ILE A 100 4.15 -0.58 6.96
N GLN A 101 3.02 -0.71 7.65
CA GLN A 101 2.93 -0.36 9.06
C GLN A 101 3.85 -1.21 9.95
N MET A 102 3.98 -2.51 9.64
CA MET A 102 4.92 -3.39 10.34
C MET A 102 6.36 -3.00 10.05
N LEU A 103 6.68 -2.60 8.81
CA LEU A 103 8.00 -2.09 8.45
C LEU A 103 8.31 -0.79 9.21
N VAL A 104 7.36 0.14 9.27
CA VAL A 104 7.47 1.38 10.06
C VAL A 104 7.75 1.06 11.52
N ALA A 105 6.97 0.15 12.12
CA ALA A 105 7.15 -0.23 13.52
C ALA A 105 8.54 -0.83 13.78
N LEU A 106 9.05 -1.65 12.85
CA LEU A 106 10.36 -2.27 12.92
C LEU A 106 11.50 -1.25 12.86
N LEU A 107 11.34 -0.19 12.06
CA LEU A 107 12.36 0.81 11.76
C LEU A 107 12.20 2.13 12.52
N ARG A 108 11.14 2.27 13.32
CA ARG A 108 10.82 3.51 14.07
C ARG A 108 12.00 4.02 14.90
N ALA A 109 12.72 3.12 15.58
CA ALA A 109 13.86 3.48 16.43
C ALA A 109 15.17 3.72 15.65
N ARG A 110 15.13 3.70 14.32
CA ARG A 110 16.29 3.81 13.42
C ARG A 110 17.43 2.85 13.83
N PRO A 111 17.16 1.54 13.97
CA PRO A 111 18.21 0.59 14.28
C PRO A 111 19.28 0.57 13.20
N ASP A 112 20.47 0.09 13.57
CA ASP A 112 21.55 -0.18 12.62
C ASP A 112 21.08 -1.14 11.49
N MET A 113 21.43 -0.79 10.25
CA MET A 113 20.98 -1.51 9.05
C MET A 113 21.40 -2.97 9.05
N ALA A 114 22.64 -3.28 9.46
CA ALA A 114 23.15 -4.65 9.47
C ALA A 114 22.37 -5.52 10.49
N THR A 115 21.93 -4.90 11.58
CA THR A 115 21.14 -5.57 12.62
C THR A 115 19.70 -5.85 12.19
N VAL A 116 19.05 -4.89 11.51
CA VAL A 116 17.62 -5.00 11.18
C VAL A 116 17.34 -5.63 9.81
N ARG A 117 18.32 -5.65 8.89
CA ARG A 117 18.15 -6.20 7.53
C ARG A 117 17.51 -7.60 7.48
N PRO A 118 17.96 -8.60 8.26
CA PRO A 118 17.33 -9.92 8.22
C PRO A 118 15.84 -9.89 8.61
N GLN A 119 15.45 -8.98 9.50
CA GLN A 119 14.08 -8.83 9.97
C GLN A 119 13.20 -8.18 8.89
N VAL A 120 13.73 -7.18 8.19
CA VAL A 120 13.05 -6.55 7.04
C VAL A 120 12.86 -7.55 5.90
N SER A 121 13.90 -8.34 5.57
CA SER A 121 13.79 -9.37 4.53
C SER A 121 12.76 -10.45 4.89
N ALA A 122 12.75 -10.91 6.14
CA ALA A 122 11.77 -11.88 6.62
C ALA A 122 10.35 -11.32 6.58
N LEU A 123 10.17 -10.05 6.98
CA LEU A 123 8.89 -9.36 6.89
C LEU A 123 8.40 -9.29 5.45
N LYS A 124 9.28 -8.92 4.49
CA LYS A 124 8.91 -8.89 3.08
C LYS A 124 8.42 -10.26 2.60
N GLU A 125 9.19 -11.32 2.85
CA GLU A 125 8.83 -12.67 2.39
C GLU A 125 7.51 -13.14 3.01
N GLU A 126 7.24 -12.83 4.29
CA GLU A 126 5.94 -13.11 4.91
C GLU A 126 4.78 -12.51 4.11
N TYR A 127 4.87 -11.22 3.76
CA TYR A 127 3.81 -10.53 3.03
C TYR A 127 3.75 -10.91 1.55
N VAL A 128 4.88 -11.26 0.93
CA VAL A 128 4.89 -11.92 -0.40
C VAL A 128 4.03 -13.18 -0.36
N GLN A 129 4.21 -14.06 0.62
CA GLN A 129 3.43 -15.29 0.71
C GLN A 129 1.93 -15.03 0.97
N LYS A 130 1.59 -14.03 1.80
CA LYS A 130 0.19 -13.60 2.00
C LYS A 130 -0.43 -13.09 0.69
N LEU A 131 0.30 -12.26 -0.07
CA LEU A 131 -0.18 -11.67 -1.31
C LEU A 131 -0.28 -12.69 -2.44
N VAL A 132 0.67 -13.63 -2.56
CA VAL A 132 0.58 -14.76 -3.50
C VAL A 132 -0.66 -15.61 -3.22
N LYS A 133 -1.02 -15.85 -1.95
CA LYS A 133 -2.24 -16.58 -1.61
C LYS A 133 -3.51 -15.85 -2.09
N LEU A 134 -3.54 -14.53 -2.00
CA LEU A 134 -4.62 -13.71 -2.55
C LEU A 134 -4.59 -13.70 -4.09
N GLY A 135 -3.40 -13.57 -4.69
CA GLY A 135 -3.17 -13.62 -6.14
C GLY A 135 -3.67 -14.92 -6.77
N ARG A 136 -3.53 -16.07 -6.09
CA ARG A 136 -4.12 -17.35 -6.55
C ARG A 136 -5.65 -17.32 -6.64
N GLN A 137 -6.32 -16.46 -5.86
CA GLN A 137 -7.77 -16.25 -5.98
C GLN A 137 -8.08 -15.24 -7.10
N VAL A 138 -7.32 -14.15 -7.18
CA VAL A 138 -7.43 -13.14 -8.26
C VAL A 138 -7.24 -13.78 -9.64
N ALA A 139 -6.27 -14.68 -9.79
CA ALA A 139 -5.97 -15.37 -11.05
C ALA A 139 -7.17 -16.15 -11.60
N LYS A 140 -8.07 -16.65 -10.73
CA LYS A 140 -9.28 -17.39 -11.11
C LYS A 140 -10.42 -16.49 -11.59
N LEU A 141 -10.32 -15.18 -11.40
CA LEU A 141 -11.32 -14.21 -11.85
C LEU A 141 -11.25 -14.02 -13.36
N GLN A 142 -12.41 -13.74 -13.95
CA GLN A 142 -12.50 -13.20 -15.31
C GLN A 142 -12.00 -11.75 -15.34
N LEU A 143 -11.81 -11.22 -16.56
CA LEU A 143 -11.25 -9.88 -16.78
C LEU A 143 -11.99 -8.79 -15.99
N ASP A 144 -13.33 -8.80 -16.03
CA ASP A 144 -14.15 -7.81 -15.31
C ASP A 144 -13.94 -7.88 -13.78
N GLY A 145 -13.73 -9.08 -13.24
CA GLY A 145 -13.44 -9.27 -11.83
C GLY A 145 -12.04 -8.77 -11.44
N LYS A 146 -11.04 -8.98 -12.31
CA LYS A 146 -9.68 -8.46 -12.11
C LYS A 146 -9.68 -6.92 -12.09
N ALA A 147 -10.39 -6.28 -13.03
CA ALA A 147 -10.54 -4.83 -13.05
C ALA A 147 -11.17 -4.27 -11.75
N VAL A 148 -12.12 -4.99 -11.15
CA VAL A 148 -12.68 -4.62 -9.84
C VAL A 148 -11.64 -4.75 -8.73
N VAL A 149 -10.85 -5.83 -8.72
CA VAL A 149 -9.75 -6.01 -7.76
C VAL A 149 -8.76 -4.86 -7.87
N ASP A 150 -8.31 -4.52 -9.08
CA ASP A 150 -7.32 -3.49 -9.34
C ASP A 150 -7.81 -2.12 -8.85
N SER A 151 -9.05 -1.75 -9.19
CA SER A 151 -9.66 -0.48 -8.73
C SER A 151 -9.74 -0.39 -7.20
N ARG A 152 -9.97 -1.51 -6.51
CA ARG A 152 -9.97 -1.54 -5.03
C ARG A 152 -8.56 -1.41 -4.45
N ILE A 153 -7.57 -2.03 -5.08
CA ILE A 153 -6.17 -1.88 -4.68
C ILE A 153 -5.74 -0.42 -4.85
N GLU A 154 -6.02 0.19 -6.00
CA GLU A 154 -5.75 1.61 -6.26
C GLU A 154 -6.37 2.51 -5.18
N ALA A 155 -7.65 2.34 -4.89
CA ALA A 155 -8.33 3.11 -3.85
C ALA A 155 -7.70 2.93 -2.45
N ALA A 156 -7.22 1.72 -2.13
CA ALA A 156 -6.53 1.47 -0.86
C ALA A 156 -5.15 2.15 -0.80
N LEU A 157 -4.40 2.16 -1.92
CA LEU A 157 -3.12 2.86 -2.02
C LEU A 157 -3.31 4.38 -1.92
N GLU A 158 -4.33 4.93 -2.57
CA GLU A 158 -4.69 6.35 -2.47
C GLU A 158 -5.03 6.73 -1.02
N ALA A 159 -5.88 5.95 -0.36
CA ALA A 159 -6.25 6.20 1.03
C ALA A 159 -5.05 6.12 2.00
N ALA A 160 -4.09 5.25 1.70
CA ALA A 160 -2.87 5.13 2.48
C ALA A 160 -1.93 6.33 2.34
N ALA A 161 -1.90 6.99 1.18
CA ALA A 161 -1.04 8.15 0.95
C ALA A 161 -1.36 9.32 1.89
N ASP A 162 -2.60 9.42 2.37
CA ASP A 162 -3.06 10.43 3.33
C ASP A 162 -2.89 10.00 4.80
N ALA A 163 -2.42 8.78 5.07
CA ALA A 163 -2.30 8.27 6.43
C ALA A 163 -1.02 8.74 7.13
N GLU A 164 -1.11 9.03 8.43
CA GLU A 164 0.03 9.51 9.24
C GLU A 164 1.22 8.52 9.22
N TRP A 165 0.94 7.22 9.24
CA TRP A 165 1.98 6.19 9.17
C TRP A 165 2.71 6.18 7.83
N PHE A 166 2.10 6.66 6.75
CA PHE A 166 2.74 6.74 5.44
C PHE A 166 3.76 7.88 5.38
N ALA A 167 3.47 9.01 6.03
CA ALA A 167 4.46 10.07 6.23
C ALA A 167 5.66 9.55 7.06
N GLU A 168 5.39 8.80 8.14
CA GLU A 168 6.47 8.16 8.94
C GLU A 168 7.29 7.17 8.09
N TYR A 169 6.66 6.42 7.19
CA TYR A 169 7.35 5.54 6.24
C TYR A 169 8.28 6.32 5.29
N VAL A 170 7.82 7.44 4.72
CA VAL A 170 8.66 8.30 3.87
C VAL A 170 9.86 8.84 4.66
N ASP A 171 9.64 9.33 5.87
CA ASP A 171 10.71 9.80 6.75
C ASP A 171 11.70 8.69 7.15
N ILE A 172 11.25 7.43 7.24
CA ILE A 172 12.11 6.25 7.46
C ILE A 172 12.94 5.99 6.21
N TYR A 173 12.30 5.98 5.05
CA TYR A 173 12.95 5.69 3.79
C TYR A 173 14.10 6.67 3.51
N ASP A 174 13.86 7.96 3.70
CA ASP A 174 14.86 9.02 3.49
C ASP A 174 16.08 8.88 4.43
N ASP A 175 15.88 8.40 5.66
CA ASP A 175 16.99 8.18 6.62
C ASP A 175 17.92 7.04 6.18
N TYR A 176 17.38 6.04 5.48
CA TYR A 176 18.13 4.88 5.02
C TYR A 176 18.62 4.98 3.57
N SER A 177 18.07 5.89 2.75
CA SER A 177 18.32 5.93 1.30
C SER A 177 19.73 6.35 0.90
N ASP A 178 20.41 7.15 1.73
CA ASP A 178 21.73 7.73 1.39
C ASP A 178 22.92 6.84 1.76
N GLY A 179 22.67 5.74 2.48
CA GLY A 179 23.72 4.87 3.03
C GLY A 179 23.96 3.62 2.17
N ASP A 180 23.18 2.58 2.43
CA ASP A 180 23.35 1.26 1.84
C ASP A 180 22.31 1.05 0.73
N LEU A 181 22.77 1.06 -0.52
CA LEU A 181 21.90 0.91 -1.70
C LEU A 181 21.12 -0.41 -1.69
N GLU A 182 21.70 -1.49 -1.16
CA GLU A 182 21.01 -2.79 -1.09
C GLU A 182 19.86 -2.73 -0.09
N PHE A 183 20.08 -2.09 1.07
CA PHE A 183 19.04 -1.89 2.06
C PHE A 183 17.95 -0.93 1.57
N ALA A 184 18.34 0.17 0.92
CA ALA A 184 17.40 1.10 0.30
C ALA A 184 16.51 0.40 -0.76
N ASN A 185 17.11 -0.43 -1.62
CA ASN A 185 16.37 -1.25 -2.59
C ASN A 185 15.43 -2.25 -1.92
N LEU A 186 15.84 -2.84 -0.78
CA LEU A 186 14.98 -3.71 0.00
C LEU A 186 13.75 -2.95 0.52
N LEU A 187 13.93 -1.74 1.07
CA LEU A 187 12.81 -0.89 1.52
C LEU A 187 11.90 -0.51 0.34
N ALA A 188 12.48 -0.04 -0.77
CA ALA A 188 11.73 0.33 -1.98
C ALA A 188 10.87 -0.82 -2.51
N SER A 189 11.34 -2.06 -2.36
CA SER A 189 10.61 -3.25 -2.82
C SER A 189 9.29 -3.51 -2.07
N PHE A 190 9.04 -2.85 -0.93
CA PHE A 190 7.72 -2.89 -0.28
C PHE A 190 6.65 -2.11 -1.07
N ASN A 191 7.04 -1.11 -1.86
CA ASN A 191 6.10 -0.32 -2.69
C ASN A 191 5.49 -1.15 -3.82
N ILE A 192 6.13 -2.25 -4.21
CA ILE A 192 5.66 -3.13 -5.30
C ILE A 192 5.03 -4.43 -4.78
N LEU A 193 4.80 -4.56 -3.47
CA LEU A 193 4.27 -5.80 -2.89
C LEU A 193 2.91 -6.20 -3.49
N THR A 194 2.06 -5.23 -3.86
CA THR A 194 0.76 -5.52 -4.50
C THR A 194 0.88 -6.28 -5.81
N GLN A 195 2.02 -6.19 -6.52
CA GLN A 195 2.27 -6.95 -7.74
C GLN A 195 2.28 -8.47 -7.51
N TYR A 196 2.58 -8.93 -6.30
CA TYR A 196 2.50 -10.36 -5.96
C TYR A 196 1.06 -10.90 -5.91
N ALA A 197 0.04 -10.03 -6.05
CA ALA A 197 -1.35 -10.42 -6.27
C ALA A 197 -1.75 -10.42 -7.76
N ASP A 198 -0.96 -9.80 -8.65
CA ASP A 198 -1.16 -9.77 -10.10
C ASP A 198 -0.09 -10.62 -10.80
N PHE A 199 -0.42 -11.89 -11.03
CA PHE A 199 0.52 -12.86 -11.59
C PHE A 199 0.90 -12.58 -13.04
N GLU A 200 0.05 -11.92 -13.83
CA GLU A 200 0.41 -11.58 -15.20
C GLU A 200 1.44 -10.45 -15.21
N LEU A 201 1.24 -9.43 -14.36
CA LEU A 201 2.22 -8.37 -14.16
C LEU A 201 3.53 -8.91 -13.59
N LEU A 202 3.48 -9.78 -12.57
CA LEU A 202 4.68 -10.38 -11.97
C LEU A 202 5.46 -11.20 -12.99
N LYS A 203 4.80 -12.03 -13.82
CA LYS A 203 5.47 -12.78 -14.89
C LYS A 203 6.11 -11.85 -15.94
N ALA A 204 5.49 -10.71 -16.22
CA ALA A 204 6.03 -9.75 -17.18
C ALA A 204 7.24 -8.96 -16.63
N GLN A 205 7.25 -8.65 -15.33
CA GLN A 205 8.30 -7.83 -14.71
C GLN A 205 9.45 -8.66 -14.12
N ASP A 206 9.15 -9.80 -13.52
CA ASP A 206 10.12 -10.69 -12.85
C ASP A 206 9.73 -12.18 -13.02
N PRO A 207 10.01 -12.77 -14.20
CA PRO A 207 9.66 -14.16 -14.48
C PRO A 207 10.42 -15.17 -13.61
N GLU A 208 11.62 -14.83 -13.13
CA GLU A 208 12.40 -15.70 -12.23
C GLU A 208 11.74 -15.78 -10.85
N GLU A 209 11.28 -14.64 -10.32
CA GLU A 209 10.53 -14.59 -9.07
C GLU A 209 9.17 -15.29 -9.19
N ALA A 210 8.44 -15.09 -10.29
CA ALA A 210 7.20 -15.82 -10.56
C ALA A 210 7.45 -17.35 -10.54
N ALA A 211 8.51 -17.82 -11.20
CA ALA A 211 8.90 -19.22 -11.19
C ALA A 211 9.28 -19.72 -9.79
N ARG A 212 10.04 -18.94 -8.99
CA ARG A 212 10.36 -19.27 -7.58
C ARG A 212 9.09 -19.51 -6.75
N LEU A 213 8.03 -18.77 -7.04
CA LEU A 213 6.76 -18.83 -6.33
C LEU A 213 5.76 -19.88 -6.88
N GLY A 214 6.16 -20.62 -7.92
CA GLY A 214 5.30 -21.61 -8.59
C GLY A 214 4.09 -20.95 -9.25
N ILE A 215 4.34 -19.85 -9.95
CA ILE A 215 3.38 -19.12 -10.78
C ILE A 215 3.81 -19.35 -12.24
N GLU A 216 2.97 -20.04 -13.00
CA GLU A 216 3.18 -20.39 -14.42
C GLU A 216 2.26 -19.57 -15.35
#